data_AF-A0A059AI38-F1
#
_entry.id   AF-A0A059AI38-F1
#
_cell.length_a   1.000
_cell.length_b   1.000
_cell.length_c   1.000
_cell.angle_alpha   90.00
_cell.angle_beta   90.00
_cell.angle_gamma   90.00
#
_symmetry.space_group_name_H-M   'P 1'
#
loop_
_entity.id
_entity.type
_entity.pdbx_description
1 polymer ?
#
loop_
_entity_poly.entity_id
_entity_poly.type
_entity_poly.pdbx_seq_one_letter_code
_entity_poly.pdbx_strand_id
1 'polypeptide(L)' 'FPPGKMPNIYNALVVKGRDTIGQEINVTCEVQQLLGNNRVRAVAMSATDGLMRGMEVIDTGAPLSVPVGGATLGRIFN' A
#
# COMPACT_ATOMS: atom_id res chain seq x y z
N PHE A 1 11.53 -7.07 -0.57
CA PHE A 1 10.74 -8.26 -0.16
C PHE A 1 11.65 -9.47 -0.07
N PRO A 2 11.38 -10.44 0.80
CA PRO A 2 12.12 -11.70 0.80
C PRO A 2 11.98 -12.44 -0.54
N PRO A 3 12.96 -13.28 -0.93
CA PRO A 3 12.81 -14.20 -2.06
C PRO A 3 11.53 -15.05 -1.92
N GLY A 4 10.80 -15.23 -3.02
CA GLY A 4 9.53 -15.99 -3.03
C GLY A 4 8.32 -15.28 -2.41
N LYS A 5 8.48 -14.07 -1.87
CA LYS A 5 7.41 -13.23 -1.32
C LYS A 5 7.26 -11.92 -2.11
N MET A 6 7.48 -12.00 -3.42
CA MET A 6 7.39 -10.83 -4.29
C MET A 6 5.91 -10.53 -4.58
N PRO A 7 5.41 -9.32 -4.27
CA PRO A 7 4.07 -8.91 -4.68
C PRO A 7 3.96 -8.86 -6.21
N ASN A 8 2.75 -9.11 -6.72
CA ASN A 8 2.46 -8.94 -8.14
C ASN A 8 2.28 -7.46 -8.50
N ILE A 9 2.34 -7.15 -9.79
CA ILE A 9 1.89 -5.85 -10.29
C ILE A 9 0.40 -5.69 -9.96
N TYR A 10 0.03 -4.48 -9.56
CA TYR A 10 -1.29 -4.09 -9.04
C TYR A 10 -1.65 -4.59 -7.65
N ASN A 11 -0.80 -5.36 -6.97
CA ASN A 11 -1.06 -5.66 -5.56
C ASN A 11 -1.05 -4.38 -4.72
N ALA A 12 -1.95 -4.33 -3.75
CA ALA A 12 -1.93 -3.31 -2.72
C ALA A 12 -0.86 -3.64 -1.67
N LEU A 13 -0.14 -2.62 -1.26
CA LEU A 13 0.83 -2.65 -0.18
C LEU A 13 0.37 -1.68 0.90
N VAL A 14 0.59 -2.05 2.16
CA VAL A 14 0.29 -1.19 3.30
C VAL A 14 1.58 -0.89 4.04
N VAL A 15 1.95 0.38 4.09
CA VAL A 15 3.08 0.85 4.89
C VAL A 15 2.57 1.22 6.28
N LYS A 16 3.08 0.52 7.31
CA LYS A 16 2.71 0.77 8.71
C LYS A 16 3.90 1.29 9.50
N GLY A 17 3.63 2.22 10.40
CA GLY A 17 4.66 2.74 11.30
C GLY A 17 4.17 3.88 12.16
N ARG A 18 5.12 4.60 12.74
CA ARG A 18 4.89 5.88 13.41
C ARG A 18 5.82 6.93 12.85
N ASP A 19 5.36 8.17 12.76
CA ASP A 19 6.18 9.30 12.35
C ASP A 19 7.11 9.78 13.48
N THR A 20 7.83 10.89 13.25
CA THR A 20 8.75 11.48 14.24
C THR A 20 8.06 12.03 15.49
N ILE A 21 6.76 12.34 15.43
CA ILE A 21 5.97 12.88 16.54
C ILE A 21 5.06 11.81 17.18
N GLY A 22 5.16 10.56 16.72
CA GLY A 22 4.46 9.41 17.26
C GLY A 22 3.08 9.14 16.66
N GLN A 23 2.66 9.86 15.62
CA GLN A 23 1.40 9.58 14.92
C GLN A 23 1.49 8.28 14.12
N GLU A 24 0.42 7.51 14.14
CA GLU A 24 0.32 6.28 13.37
C GLU A 24 0.26 6.59 11.87
N ILE A 25 1.15 5.96 11.12
CA ILE A 25 1.15 6.03 9.67
C ILE A 25 0.58 4.73 9.12
N ASN A 26 -0.41 4.87 8.24
CA ASN A 26 -1.02 3.79 7.48
C ASN A 26 -1.25 4.27 6.04
N VAL A 27 -0.27 4.07 5.17
CA VAL A 27 -0.34 4.51 3.76
C VAL A 27 -0.53 3.30 2.87
N THR A 28 -1.59 3.33 2.07
CA THR A 28 -1.83 2.32 1.04
C THR A 28 -1.08 2.72 -0.24
N CYS A 29 -0.39 1.76 -0.84
CA CYS A 29 0.33 1.92 -2.10
C CYS A 29 -0.06 0.81 -3.08
N GLU A 30 0.04 1.05 -4.38
CA GLU A 30 -0.16 0.02 -5.40
C GLU A 30 1.14 -0.25 -6.17
N VAL A 31 1.50 -1.52 -6.34
CA VAL A 31 2.69 -1.92 -7.13
C VAL A 31 2.47 -1.60 -8.60
N GLN A 32 3.35 -0.80 -9.19
CA GLN A 32 3.33 -0.47 -10.62
C GLN A 32 4.40 -1.22 -11.42
N GLN A 33 5.52 -1.57 -10.79
CA GLN A 33 6.65 -2.15 -11.50
C GLN A 33 7.50 -3.03 -10.60
N LEU A 34 7.96 -4.15 -11.14
CA LEU A 34 9.02 -4.98 -10.56
C LEU A 34 10.38 -4.45 -11.03
N LEU A 35 11.25 -4.07 -10.10
CA LEU A 35 12.56 -3.48 -10.41
C LEU A 35 13.71 -4.51 -10.43
N GLY A 36 13.40 -5.78 -10.13
CA GLY A 36 14.43 -6.80 -9.83
C GLY A 36 15.02 -6.62 -8.44
N ASN A 37 15.99 -7.47 -8.08
CA ASN A 37 16.67 -7.47 -6.76
C ASN A 37 15.69 -7.42 -5.57
N ASN A 38 14.57 -8.12 -5.72
CA ASN A 38 13.48 -8.16 -4.76
C ASN A 38 12.90 -6.79 -4.35
N ARG A 39 12.90 -5.83 -5.28
CA ARG A 39 12.36 -4.48 -5.11
C ARG A 39 11.21 -4.22 -6.07
N VAL A 40 10.28 -3.37 -5.63
CA VAL A 40 9.18 -2.86 -6.44
C VAL A 40 9.18 -1.34 -6.44
N ARG A 41 8.55 -0.76 -7.46
CA ARG A 41 8.08 0.62 -7.46
C ARG A 41 6.57 0.59 -7.22
N ALA A 42 6.11 1.36 -6.25
CA ALA A 42 4.71 1.51 -5.93
C ALA A 42 4.31 2.99 -5.92
N VAL A 43 3.02 3.27 -6.14
CA VAL A 43 2.42 4.61 -6.08
C VAL A 43 1.56 4.68 -4.83
N ALA A 44 1.74 5.71 -4.01
CA ALA A 44 0.93 5.92 -2.80
C ALA A 44 -0.45 6.47 -3.17
N MET A 45 -1.49 5.98 -2.50
CA MET A 45 -2.88 6.45 -2.65
C MET A 45 -3.20 7.65 -1.75
N SER A 46 -2.29 7.98 -0.85
CA SER A 46 -2.38 9.10 0.10
C SER A 46 -1.05 9.84 0.17
N ALA A 47 -1.03 10.97 0.88
CA ALA A 47 0.20 11.73 1.14
C ALA A 47 1.28 10.85 1.77
N THR A 48 2.53 11.06 1.36
CA THR A 48 3.70 10.30 1.82
C THR A 48 4.48 11.00 2.92
N ASP A 49 3.94 12.08 3.47
CA ASP A 49 4.55 12.82 4.58
C ASP A 49 4.77 11.91 5.79
N GLY A 50 5.92 12.06 6.44
CA GLY A 50 6.31 11.25 7.59
C GLY A 50 6.80 9.84 7.27
N LEU A 51 6.68 9.35 6.03
CA LEU A 51 7.26 8.05 5.66
C LEU A 51 8.79 8.06 5.74
N MET A 52 9.35 6.98 6.28
CA MET A 52 10.79 6.81 6.46
C MET A 52 11.25 5.47 5.91
N ARG A 53 12.54 5.41 5.56
CA ARG A 53 13.17 4.15 5.16
C ARG A 53 13.17 3.17 6.33
N GLY A 54 12.94 1.90 6.03
CA GLY A 54 12.90 0.83 7.03
C GLY A 54 11.54 0.62 7.69
N MET A 55 10.53 1.44 7.36
CA MET A 55 9.15 1.18 7.76
C MET A 55 8.66 -0.17 7.22
N GLU A 56 7.78 -0.81 7.99
CA GLU A 56 7.22 -2.10 7.63
C GLU A 56 6.26 -1.94 6.45
N VAL A 57 6.38 -2.84 5.48
CA VAL A 57 5.51 -2.89 4.30
C VAL A 57 4.89 -4.28 4.20
N ILE A 58 3.56 -4.31 4.18
CA ILE A 58 2.76 -5.53 4.14
C ILE A 58 2.14 -5.64 2.75
N ASP A 59 2.38 -6.75 2.05
CA ASP A 59 1.65 -7.09 0.82
C ASP A 59 0.29 -7.69 1.19
N THR A 60 -0.80 -7.15 0.64
CA THR A 60 -2.14 -7.69 0.87
C THR A 60 -2.38 -8.98 0.07
N GLY A 61 -1.54 -9.25 -0.93
CA GLY A 61 -1.67 -10.40 -1.82
C GLY A 61 -2.70 -10.23 -2.93
N ALA A 62 -3.40 -9.09 -2.98
CA ALA A 62 -4.45 -8.81 -3.95
C ALA A 62 -4.45 -7.33 -4.36
N PRO A 63 -5.10 -6.99 -5.49
CA PRO A 63 -5.30 -5.60 -5.86
C PRO A 63 -6.15 -4.81 -4.86
N LEU A 64 -6.08 -3.47 -4.97
CA LEU A 64 -6.95 -2.59 -4.20
C LEU A 64 -8.41 -2.96 -4.47
N SER A 65 -9.18 -3.20 -3.41
CA SER A 65 -10.56 -3.64 -3.49
C SER A 65 -11.50 -2.55 -3.00
N VAL A 66 -12.56 -2.30 -3.76
CA VAL A 66 -13.59 -1.32 -3.43
C VAL A 66 -14.96 -2.01 -3.31
N PRO A 67 -15.84 -1.55 -2.40
CA PRO A 67 -17.17 -2.12 -2.28
C PRO A 67 -18.02 -1.83 -3.53
N VAL A 68 -18.90 -2.76 -3.89
CA VAL A 68 -19.82 -2.64 -5.04
C VAL A 68 -21.23 -3.12 -4.69
N GLY A 69 -22.22 -2.75 -5.50
CA GLY A 69 -23.62 -3.20 -5.38
C GLY A 69 -24.54 -2.20 -4.68
N GLY A 70 -25.77 -2.61 -4.34
CA GLY A 70 -26.78 -1.71 -3.76
C GLY A 70 -26.34 -1.01 -2.46
N ALA A 71 -25.39 -1.60 -1.73
CA ALA A 71 -24.80 -1.02 -0.54
C ALA A 71 -23.91 0.21 -0.82
N THR A 72 -23.58 0.54 -2.07
CA THR A 72 -22.83 1.76 -2.39
C THR A 72 -23.71 2.94 -2.77
N LEU A 73 -25.01 2.71 -3.07
CA LEU A 73 -25.92 3.77 -3.49
C LEU A 73 -26.10 4.83 -2.39
N GLY A 74 -25.98 6.10 -2.77
CA GLY A 74 -26.12 7.24 -1.87
C GLY A 74 -24.94 7.48 -0.91
N ARG A 75 -23.83 6.73 -1.05
CA ARG A 75 -22.61 6.92 -0.25
C ARG A 75 -21.48 7.52 -1.10
N ILE A 76 -20.65 8.34 -0.46
CA ILE A 76 -19.40 8.86 -1.04
C ILE A 76 -18.24 8.05 -0.48
N PHE A 77 -17.30 7.65 -1.33
CA PHE A 77 -16.13 6.85 -1.00
C PHE A 77 -14.83 7.54 -1.45
N ASN A 78 -13.72 7.20 -0.81
CA ASN A 78 -12.35 7.48 -1.25
C ASN A 78 -11.50 6.20 -1.25
#